data_AF-A0A9J6FE73-F1
#
_entry.id   AF-A0A9J6FE73-F1
#
_cell.length_a   1.000
_cell.length_b   1.000
_cell.length_c   1.000
_cell.angle_alpha   90.00
_cell.angle_beta   90.00
_cell.angle_gamma   90.00
#
_symmetry.space_group_name_H-M   'P 1'
#
loop_
_entity.id
_entity.type
_entity.pdbx_description
1 polymer ?
#
loop_
_entity_poly.entity_id
_entity_poly.type
_entity_poly.pdbx_seq_one_letter_code
_entity_poly.pdbx_strand_id
1 'polypeptide(L)'
;MPACCSKTTSWMKSTLSEAITIVIEEFSPVKFLPLNIKVEESIGDLLLLIDYAVQYREDLDVRSHNFEAYREGDEDLSYGFDD
;
A
#
# COMPACT_ATOMS: atom_id res chain seq x y z
N MET A 1 -0.08 44.49 22.39
CA MET A 1 0.63 43.52 21.54
C MET A 1 -0.29 42.32 21.32
N PRO A 2 -0.86 42.12 20.12
CA PRO A 2 -1.95 41.15 19.99
C PRO A 2 -1.44 39.74 19.72
N ALA A 3 -2.08 38.79 20.42
CA ALA A 3 -1.87 37.36 20.35
C ALA A 3 -2.33 36.80 18.99
N CYS A 4 -1.40 36.30 18.18
CA CYS A 4 -1.67 35.57 16.95
C CYS A 4 -1.05 34.16 17.06
N CYS A 5 -1.59 33.28 17.91
CA CYS A 5 -1.06 31.91 18.03
C CYS A 5 -2.10 30.79 17.90
N SER A 6 -3.40 31.10 17.80
CA SER A 6 -4.44 30.07 17.62
C SER A 6 -4.74 29.72 16.16
N LYS A 7 -4.41 30.61 15.21
CA LYS A 7 -4.76 30.44 13.78
C LYS A 7 -3.70 29.70 12.97
N THR A 8 -2.50 29.49 13.53
CA THR A 8 -1.34 28.98 12.78
C THR A 8 -1.37 27.47 12.58
N THR A 9 -2.07 26.72 13.43
CA THR A 9 -2.17 25.25 13.28
C THR A 9 -3.28 24.81 12.34
N SER A 10 -4.23 25.70 12.00
CA SER A 10 -5.37 25.38 11.12
C SER A 10 -4.95 25.28 9.65
N TRP A 11 -4.24 26.30 9.14
CA TRP A 11 -3.77 26.31 7.75
C TRP A 11 -2.76 25.18 7.48
N MET A 12 -1.89 24.89 8.45
CA MET A 12 -0.90 23.83 8.35
C MET A 12 -1.51 22.43 8.29
N LYS A 13 -2.65 22.20 8.95
CA LYS A 13 -3.43 20.96 8.80
C LYS A 13 -4.05 20.86 7.41
N SER A 14 -4.56 21.97 6.88
CA SER A 14 -5.14 22.00 5.53
C SER A 14 -4.10 21.69 4.46
N THR A 15 -2.91 22.30 4.54
CA THR A 15 -1.83 22.07 3.55
C THR A 15 -1.26 20.66 3.64
N LEU A 16 -1.18 20.09 4.84
CA LEU A 16 -0.77 18.69 5.00
C LEU A 16 -1.79 17.73 4.40
N SER A 17 -3.08 17.92 4.69
CA SER A 17 -4.15 17.08 4.13
C SER A 17 -4.20 17.17 2.60
N GLU A 18 -3.97 18.36 2.04
CA GLU A 18 -3.87 18.57 0.58
C GLU A 18 -2.68 17.81 -0.01
N ALA A 19 -1.48 17.93 0.59
CA ALA A 19 -0.30 17.19 0.13
C ALA A 19 -0.50 15.67 0.21
N ILE A 20 -1.12 15.15 1.27
CA ILE A 20 -1.45 13.73 1.39
C ILE A 20 -2.46 13.31 0.33
N THR A 21 -3.44 14.17 0.00
CA THR A 21 -4.44 13.87 -1.03
C THR A 21 -3.78 13.73 -2.40
N ILE A 22 -2.87 14.63 -2.76
CA ILE A 22 -2.09 14.55 -4.01
C ILE A 22 -1.31 13.25 -4.09
N VAL A 23 -0.62 12.87 -3.01
CA VAL A 23 0.14 11.61 -2.96
C VAL A 23 -0.81 10.41 -3.12
N ILE A 24 -1.95 10.39 -2.44
CA ILE A 24 -2.91 9.29 -2.59
C ILE A 24 -3.44 9.22 -4.03
N GLU A 25 -3.77 10.36 -4.65
CA GLU A 25 -4.28 10.40 -6.00
C GLU A 25 -3.25 9.93 -7.03
N GLU A 26 -1.98 10.33 -6.88
CA GLU A 26 -0.89 9.95 -7.79
C GLU A 26 -0.55 8.47 -7.68
N PHE A 27 -0.41 7.96 -6.45
CA PHE A 27 0.05 6.59 -6.17
C PHE A 27 -1.09 5.57 -6.00
N SER A 28 -2.36 5.98 -6.15
CA SER A 28 -3.49 5.04 -6.16
C SER A 28 -3.41 4.14 -7.39
N PRO A 29 -3.42 2.79 -7.22
CA PRO A 29 -3.52 1.85 -8.33
C PRO A 29 -4.91 1.88 -8.99
N VAL A 30 -5.91 2.44 -8.31
CA VAL A 30 -7.27 2.58 -8.82
C VAL A 30 -7.37 3.90 -9.60
N LYS A 31 -7.53 3.80 -10.92
CA LYS A 31 -7.79 4.92 -11.83
C LYS A 31 -9.08 4.66 -12.60
N PHE A 32 -9.82 5.74 -12.91
CA PHE A 32 -11.00 5.65 -13.77
C PHE A 32 -10.60 5.91 -15.22
N LEU A 33 -10.67 4.87 -16.05
CA LEU A 33 -10.46 4.99 -17.50
C LEU A 33 -11.74 4.52 -18.22
N PRO A 34 -12.40 5.38 -19.03
CA PRO A 34 -13.61 4.97 -19.75
C PRO A 34 -13.28 4.12 -20.97
N LEU A 35 -13.97 3.00 -21.13
CA LEU A 35 -13.88 2.18 -22.35
C LEU A 35 -14.55 2.88 -23.53
N ASN A 36 -13.81 3.03 -24.64
CA ASN A 36 -14.33 3.54 -25.90
C ASN A 36 -14.26 2.46 -26.99
N ILE A 37 -15.39 1.82 -27.28
CA ILE A 37 -15.50 0.74 -28.29
C ILE A 37 -15.17 1.18 -29.73
N LYS A 38 -15.06 2.49 -30.00
CA LYS A 38 -14.67 3.03 -31.30
C LYS A 38 -13.15 3.15 -31.46
N VAL A 39 -12.39 2.97 -30.38
CA VAL A 39 -10.94 3.15 -30.33
C VAL A 39 -10.33 1.86 -29.82
N GLU A 40 -9.65 1.12 -30.70
CA GLU A 40 -9.04 -0.17 -30.36
C GLU A 40 -7.97 -0.04 -29.26
N GLU A 41 -7.20 1.05 -29.29
CA GLU A 41 -6.18 1.38 -28.29
C GLU A 41 -6.76 1.55 -26.87
N SER A 42 -8.04 1.94 -26.74
CA SER A 42 -8.71 2.11 -25.45
C SER A 42 -8.79 0.79 -24.66
N ILE A 43 -8.85 -0.35 -25.35
CA ILE A 43 -8.79 -1.67 -24.71
C ILE A 43 -7.37 -1.95 -24.21
N GLY A 44 -6.35 -1.58 -24.99
CA GLY A 44 -4.94 -1.71 -24.59
C GLY A 44 -4.63 -0.94 -23.32
N ASP A 45 -5.09 0.31 -23.23
CA ASP A 45 -4.89 1.15 -22.04
C ASP A 45 -5.57 0.56 -20.79
N LEU A 46 -6.77 -0.01 -20.95
CA LEU A 46 -7.47 -0.68 -19.86
C LEU A 46 -6.76 -1.94 -19.39
N LEU A 47 -6.31 -2.77 -20.33
CA LEU A 47 -5.56 -3.98 -20.02
C LEU A 47 -4.26 -3.65 -19.29
N LEU A 48 -3.54 -2.61 -19.74
CA LEU A 48 -2.34 -2.13 -19.07
C LEU A 48 -2.61 -1.66 -17.63
N LEU A 49 -3.71 -0.93 -17.42
CA LEU A 49 -4.12 -0.49 -16.07
C LEU A 49 -4.47 -1.69 -15.17
N ILE A 50 -5.17 -2.69 -15.71
CA ILE A 50 -5.53 -3.92 -14.98
C ILE A 50 -4.26 -4.67 -14.58
N ASP A 51 -3.31 -4.85 -15.50
CA ASP A 51 -2.05 -5.54 -15.24
C ASP A 51 -1.25 -4.83 -14.15
N TYR A 52 -1.14 -3.50 -14.23
CA TYR A 52 -0.51 -2.68 -13.21
C TYR A 52 -1.16 -2.83 -11.83
N ALA A 53 -2.50 -2.78 -11.76
CA ALA A 53 -3.23 -2.90 -10.50
C ALA A 53 -3.11 -4.29 -9.86
N VAL A 54 -3.06 -5.36 -10.67
CA VAL A 54 -2.87 -6.73 -10.19
C VAL A 54 -1.45 -6.95 -9.66
N GLN A 55 -0.42 -6.48 -10.39
CA GLN A 55 0.99 -6.58 -9.97
C GLN A 55 1.23 -5.86 -8.64
N TYR A 56 0.69 -4.66 -8.46
CA TYR A 56 0.80 -3.92 -7.19
C TYR A 56 0.25 -4.70 -6.00
N ARG A 57 -0.80 -5.50 -6.20
CA ARG A 57 -1.40 -6.32 -5.12
C ARG A 57 -0.55 -7.54 -4.78
N GLU A 58 0.11 -8.15 -5.77
CA GLU A 58 1.04 -9.25 -5.54
C GLU A 58 2.28 -8.80 -4.76
N ASP A 59 2.84 -7.64 -5.11
CA ASP A 59 3.98 -7.04 -4.40
C ASP A 59 3.66 -6.68 -2.94
N LEU A 60 2.38 -6.48 -2.59
CA LEU A 60 1.95 -6.26 -1.20
C LEU A 60 1.71 -7.57 -0.43
N ASP A 61 1.52 -8.69 -1.13
CA ASP A 61 1.36 -10.02 -0.55
C ASP A 61 2.74 -10.69 -0.32
N VAL A 62 3.71 -9.91 0.20
CA VAL A 62 4.98 -10.47 0.65
C VAL A 62 4.72 -11.27 1.93
N ARG A 63 4.54 -12.58 1.73
CA ARG A 63 4.57 -13.68 2.71
C ARG A 63 4.46 -13.17 4.14
N SER A 64 3.25 -13.26 4.70
CA SER A 64 3.08 -13.33 6.14
C SER A 64 3.92 -14.52 6.61
N HIS A 65 5.19 -14.28 6.95
CA HIS A 65 5.93 -15.23 7.76
C HIS A 65 5.10 -15.28 9.03
N ASN A 66 4.36 -16.37 9.21
CA ASN A 66 3.52 -16.56 10.36
C ASN A 66 4.49 -16.52 11.56
N PHE A 67 4.64 -15.35 12.20
CA PHE A 67 5.56 -15.09 13.32
C PHE A 67 5.12 -15.87 14.58
N GLU A 68 4.24 -16.86 14.43
CA GLU A 68 3.80 -17.79 15.47
C GLU A 68 4.75 -18.97 15.64
N ALA A 69 5.71 -19.21 14.74
CA ALA A 69 6.67 -20.32 14.84
C ALA A 69 7.75 -20.14 15.94
N TYR A 70 7.76 -19.04 16.69
CA TYR A 70 8.71 -18.77 17.78
C TYR A 70 8.07 -18.80 19.18
N ARG A 71 6.94 -19.50 19.37
CA ARG A 71 6.34 -19.72 20.71
C ARG A 71 6.41 -21.17 21.21
N GLU A 72 7.35 -21.96 20.74
CA GLU A 72 7.60 -23.29 21.33
C GLU A 72 9.03 -23.36 21.84
N GLY A 73 9.19 -22.90 23.08
CA GLY A 73 10.39 -23.13 23.88
C GLY A 73 10.42 -24.55 24.43
N ASP A 74 10.39 -25.54 23.54
CA ASP A 74 10.69 -26.94 23.87
C ASP A 74 12.03 -27.32 23.23
N GLU A 75 13.07 -26.67 23.73
CA GLU A 75 14.44 -27.19 23.67
C GLU A 75 14.52 -28.43 24.57
N ASP A 76 14.20 -29.61 24.04
CA ASP A 76 14.80 -30.90 24.47
C ASP A 76 14.19 -32.08 23.67
N LEU A 77 14.50 -32.18 22.38
CA LEU A 77 14.48 -33.47 21.69
C LEU A 77 15.92 -33.96 21.53
N SER A 78 16.34 -34.72 22.54
CA SER A 78 17.53 -35.57 22.54
C SER A 78 17.58 -36.42 21.27
N TYR A 79 18.50 -36.08 20.36
CA TYR A 79 18.94 -36.97 19.30
C TYR A 79 19.90 -37.99 19.92
N GLY A 80 19.45 -39.24 20.02
CA GLY A 80 20.29 -40.37 20.40
C GLY A 80 21.43 -40.58 19.40
N PHE A 81 22.65 -40.70 19.93
CA PHE A 81 23.84 -41.12 19.20
C PHE A 81 24.67 -42.05 20.11
N ASP A 82 24.52 -43.34 19.83
CA ASP A 82 25.39 -44.53 20.03
C ASP A 82 26.02 -44.91 21.40
N ASP A 83 25.90 -46.23 21.66
CA ASP A 83 26.48 -47.16 22.67
C ASP A 83 25.94 -47.22 24.11
#